data_AF-A0A1D7NJR8-F1
#
_entry.id   AF-A0A1D7NJR8-F1
#
_cell.length_a   1.000
_cell.length_b   1.000
_cell.length_c   1.000
_cell.angle_alpha   90.00
_cell.angle_beta   90.00
_cell.angle_gamma   90.00
#
_symmetry.space_group_name_H-M   'P 1'
#
loop_
_entity.id
_entity.type
_entity.pdbx_description
1 polymer ?
#
loop_
_entity_poly.entity_id
_entity_poly.type
_entity_poly.pdbx_seq_one_letter_code
_entity_poly.pdbx_strand_id
1 'polypeptide(L)' 'MSAERLAALSGIATKTIRRIESEDGIPHSTASTLAKIQTALEAAGIQFVGSPDDAPGIRIHLRPA' A
#
# COMPACT_ATOMS: atom_id res chain seq x y z
N MET A 1 -4.61 8.15 -5.59
CA MET A 1 -3.98 7.11 -6.44
C MET A 1 -5.06 6.08 -6.78
N SER A 2 -5.17 5.61 -8.04
CA SER A 2 -6.16 4.58 -8.42
C SER A 2 -5.59 3.16 -8.29
N ALA A 3 -6.47 2.15 -8.20
CA ALA A 3 -6.07 0.73 -8.12
C ALA A 3 -5.24 0.28 -9.33
N GLU A 4 -5.55 0.77 -10.53
CA GLU A 4 -4.75 0.48 -11.74
C GLU A 4 -3.36 1.11 -11.67
N ARG A 5 -3.26 2.33 -11.13
CA ARG A 5 -1.98 2.99 -10.96
C ARG A 5 -1.12 2.29 -9.91
N LEU A 6 -1.72 1.85 -8.81
CA LEU A 6 -1.03 1.09 -7.77
C LEU A 6 -0.54 -0.26 -8.33
N ALA A 7 -1.40 -1.00 -9.03
CA ALA A 7 -1.05 -2.26 -9.68
C ALA A 7 0.17 -2.13 -10.61
N ALA A 8 0.21 -1.07 -11.42
CA ALA A 8 1.35 -0.78 -12.31
C ALA A 8 2.64 -0.47 -11.54
N LEU A 9 2.55 0.27 -10.43
CA LEU A 9 3.72 0.65 -9.62
C LEU A 9 4.25 -0.51 -8.75
N SER A 10 3.36 -1.35 -8.22
CA SER A 10 3.72 -2.46 -7.33
C SER A 10 3.98 -3.77 -8.07
N GLY A 11 3.71 -3.84 -9.37
CA GLY A 11 3.81 -5.08 -10.17
C GLY A 11 2.84 -6.17 -9.71
N ILE A 12 1.69 -5.77 -9.16
CA ILE A 12 0.64 -6.67 -8.68
C ILE A 12 -0.56 -6.57 -9.63
N ALA A 13 -1.22 -7.68 -9.93
CA ALA A 13 -2.42 -7.66 -10.76
C ALA A 13 -3.54 -6.81 -10.15
N THR A 14 -4.21 -5.99 -10.95
CA THR A 14 -5.30 -5.10 -10.50
C THR A 14 -6.43 -5.86 -9.77
N LYS A 15 -6.73 -7.10 -10.18
CA LYS A 15 -7.66 -8.01 -9.47
C LYS A 15 -7.26 -8.22 -8.01
N THR A 16 -5.97 -8.42 -7.75
CA THR A 16 -5.45 -8.66 -6.40
C THR A 16 -5.54 -7.41 -5.56
N ILE A 17 -5.21 -6.24 -6.11
CA ILE A 17 -5.38 -4.95 -5.43
C ILE A 17 -6.84 -4.73 -5.04
N ARG A 18 -7.77 -4.88 -5.99
CA ARG A 18 -9.21 -4.71 -5.73
C ARG A 18 -9.74 -5.68 -4.69
N ARG A 19 -9.27 -6.93 -4.69
CA ARG A 19 -9.62 -7.91 -3.65
C ARG A 19 -9.16 -7.43 -2.27
N ILE A 20 -7.90 -7.02 -2.17
CA ILE A 20 -7.33 -6.48 -0.92
C ILE A 20 -8.12 -5.26 -0.43
N GLU A 21 -8.50 -4.34 -1.33
CA GLU A 21 -9.31 -3.16 -1.00
C GLU A 21 -10.76 -3.49 -0.59
N SER A 22 -11.27 -4.66 -0.97
CA SER A 22 -12.64 -5.09 -0.67
C SER A 22 -12.74 -5.94 0.59
N GLU A 23 -11.61 -6.38 1.15
CA GLU A 23 -11.54 -7.13 2.39
C GLU A 23 -11.39 -6.14 3.56
N ASP A 24 -12.28 -6.23 4.55
CA ASP A 24 -12.12 -5.53 5.81
C ASP A 24 -11.12 -6.27 6.72
N GLY A 25 -10.22 -5.52 7.36
CA GLY A 25 -9.23 -6.07 8.29
C GLY A 25 -7.93 -6.51 7.61
N ILE A 26 -7.38 -7.66 8.02
CA ILE A 26 -6.10 -8.16 7.49
C ILE A 26 -6.38 -8.96 6.21
N PRO A 27 -6.01 -8.45 5.02
CA PRO A 27 -6.29 -9.13 3.77
C PRO A 27 -5.55 -10.47 3.69
N HIS A 28 -6.23 -11.50 3.16
CA HIS A 28 -5.61 -12.79 2.90
C HIS A 28 -4.66 -12.69 1.69
N SER A 29 -3.44 -12.21 1.92
CA SER A 29 -2.42 -12.02 0.88
C SER A 29 -1.04 -12.43 1.37
N THR A 30 -0.15 -12.75 0.44
CA THR A 30 1.22 -13.12 0.79
C THR A 30 2.00 -11.90 1.29
N ALA A 31 2.91 -12.11 2.26
CA ALA A 31 3.77 -11.05 2.78
C ALA A 31 4.54 -10.32 1.66
N SER A 32 4.98 -11.06 0.62
CA SER A 32 5.63 -10.46 -0.56
C SER A 32 4.72 -9.51 -1.34
N THR A 33 3.43 -9.83 -1.45
CA THR A 33 2.45 -8.94 -2.14
C THR A 33 2.25 -7.66 -1.34
N LEU A 34 2.07 -7.78 -0.03
CA LEU A 34 1.90 -6.62 0.86
C LEU A 34 3.14 -5.74 0.89
N ALA A 35 4.34 -6.33 0.94
CA ALA A 35 5.60 -5.60 0.87
C ALA A 35 5.74 -4.79 -0.43
N LYS A 36 5.40 -5.38 -1.58
CA LYS A 36 5.42 -4.66 -2.87
C LYS A 36 4.46 -3.47 -2.91
N ILE A 37 3.28 -3.62 -2.32
CA ILE A 37 2.28 -2.55 -2.23
C ILE A 37 2.79 -1.43 -1.30
N GLN A 38 3.33 -1.79 -0.15
CA GLN A 38 3.94 -0.85 0.80
C GLN A 38 5.05 -0.04 0.14
N THR A 39 6.01 -0.71 -0.50
CA THR A 39 7.11 -0.04 -1.20
C THR A 39 6.63 0.88 -2.32
N ALA A 40 5.59 0.50 -3.06
CA ALA A 40 5.02 1.36 -4.10
C ALA A 40 4.37 2.64 -3.53
N LEU A 41 3.73 2.53 -2.37
CA LEU A 41 3.16 3.68 -1.64
C LEU A 41 4.27 4.58 -1.08
N GLU A 42 5.33 3.99 -0.53
CA GLU A 42 6.51 4.72 -0.05
C GLU A 42 7.22 5.47 -1.16
N ALA A 43 7.41 4.84 -2.31
CA ALA A 43 7.97 5.49 -3.50
C ALA A 43 7.09 6.65 -4.02
N ALA A 44 5.77 6.62 -3.73
CA ALA A 44 4.86 7.72 -4.06
C ALA A 44 4.91 8.88 -3.04
N GLY A 45 5.67 8.73 -1.94
CA GLY A 45 5.83 9.73 -0.89
C GLY A 45 5.06 9.43 0.40
N ILE A 46 4.50 8.23 0.56
CA ILE A 46 3.71 7.84 1.75
C ILE A 46 4.58 7.03 2.69
N GLN A 47 4.87 7.56 3.88
CA GLN A 47 5.60 6.84 4.91
C GLN A 47 4.61 6.23 5.93
N PHE A 48 4.71 4.93 6.17
CA PHE A 48 3.97 4.27 7.25
C PHE A 48 4.67 4.53 8.58
N VAL A 49 3.91 4.89 9.62
CA VAL A 49 4.42 5.20 10.97
C VAL A 49 3.60 4.50 12.05
N GLY A 50 4.27 4.21 13.16
CA GLY A 50 3.69 3.48 14.28
C GLY A 50 3.63 1.97 14.05
N SER A 51 3.03 1.29 15.01
CA SER A 51 2.73 -0.15 14.98
C SER A 51 1.21 -0.34 14.96
N PRO A 52 0.71 -1.52 14.56
CA PRO A 52 -0.73 -1.81 14.64
C PRO A 52 -1.33 -1.53 16.02
N ASP A 53 -0.56 -1.75 17.09
CA ASP A 53 -0.97 -1.57 18.48
C ASP A 53 -0.56 -0.21 19.08
N ASP A 54 0.23 0.60 18.38
CA ASP A 54 0.73 1.89 18.90
C ASP A 54 0.82 2.95 17.80
N ALA A 55 -0.10 3.92 17.86
CA ALA A 55 -0.21 5.06 16.95
C ALA A 55 -0.08 4.75 15.43
N PRO A 56 -0.92 3.84 14.88
CA PRO A 56 -0.87 3.51 13.46
C PRO A 56 -1.25 4.73 12.61
N GLY A 57 -0.44 5.04 11.60
CA GLY A 57 -0.72 6.15 10.70
C GLY A 57 0.16 6.22 9.47
N ILE A 58 -0.08 7.24 8.66
CA ILE A 58 0.74 7.58 7.50
C ILE A 58 1.18 9.03 7.55
N ARG A 59 2.38 9.30 7.03
CA ARG A 59 2.88 10.65 6.75
C ARG A 59 3.01 10.80 5.25
N ILE A 60 2.54 11.90 4.71
CA ILE A 60 2.65 12.21 3.28
C ILE A 60 3.73 13.28 3.13
N HIS A 61 4.81 12.93 2.46
CA HIS A 61 5.84 13.87 2.09
C HIS A 61 5.45 14.50 0.75
N LEU A 62 5.44 15.84 0.67
CA LEU A 62 5.42 16.50 -0.63
C LEU A 62 6.70 16.09 -1.35
N ARG A 63 6.57 15.37 -2.47
CA ARG A 63 7.73 15.11 -3.33
C ARG A 63 8.39 16.47 -3.65
N PRO A 64 9.70 16.63 -3.42
CA PRO A 64 10.39 17.78 -3.99
C PRO A 64 10.24 17.69 -5.51
N ALA A 65 9.95 18.83 -6.12
CA ALA A 65 9.75 18.97 -7.56
C ALA A 65 10.94 18.45 -8.37
#